data_AF-A0A0B3A804-F1
#
_entry.id   AF-A0A0B3A804-F1
#
_cell.length_a   1.000
_cell.length_b   1.000
_cell.length_c   1.000
_cell.angle_alpha   90.00
_cell.angle_beta   90.00
_cell.angle_gamma   90.00
#
_symmetry.space_group_name_H-M   'P 1'
#
loop_
_entity.id
_entity.type
_entity.pdbx_description
1 polymer ?
#
loop_
_entity_poly.entity_id
_entity_poly.type
_entity_poly.pdbx_seq_one_letter_code
_entity_poly.pdbx_strand_id
1 'polypeptide(L)'
;MEKKFLIVALVLALFILLGVGSVLSEQCIDVAGCKSCWKTAPAVVQSELCGENSTCLAQPQDMQNNAIVDSIVCACSKAKSTDYSDAEMNGKIKDIVGQYTRYDITTQEICEQPGLFLIKRSYT
;
A
#
# COMPACT_ATOMS: atom_id res chain seq x y z
N MET A 1 -8.46 -32.34 38.14
CA MET A 1 -9.44 -31.53 37.38
C MET A 1 -8.78 -30.35 36.67
N GLU A 2 -7.60 -29.89 37.12
CA GLU A 2 -6.89 -28.71 36.61
C GLU A 2 -6.32 -28.84 35.18
N LYS A 3 -5.84 -30.02 34.78
CA LYS A 3 -5.22 -30.20 33.44
C LYS A 3 -6.20 -30.03 32.27
N LYS A 4 -7.50 -30.31 32.50
CA LYS A 4 -8.54 -30.17 31.46
C LYS A 4 -8.87 -28.70 31.17
N PHE A 5 -8.85 -27.85 32.19
CA PHE A 5 -9.05 -26.40 32.05
C PHE A 5 -7.88 -25.73 31.30
N LEU A 6 -6.65 -26.17 31.56
CA LEU A 6 -5.46 -25.68 30.83
C LEU A 6 -5.53 -25.99 29.33
N ILE A 7 -5.95 -27.20 28.95
CA ILE A 7 -6.07 -27.59 27.53
C ILE A 7 -7.15 -26.76 26.84
N VAL A 8 -8.32 -26.57 27.47
CA VAL A 8 -9.41 -25.76 26.90
C VAL A 8 -8.99 -24.30 26.75
N ALA A 9 -8.31 -23.72 27.74
CA ALA A 9 -7.78 -22.36 27.67
C ALA A 9 -6.74 -22.20 26.56
N LEU A 10 -5.87 -23.20 26.37
CA LEU A 10 -4.84 -23.18 25.32
C LEU A 10 -5.47 -23.24 23.92
N VAL A 11 -6.49 -24.08 23.74
CA VAL A 11 -7.22 -24.19 22.47
C VAL A 11 -7.96 -22.90 22.15
N LEU A 12 -8.65 -22.30 23.13
CA LEU A 12 -9.31 -21.00 22.97
C LEU A 12 -8.31 -19.88 22.62
N ALA A 13 -7.16 -19.82 23.29
CA ALA A 13 -6.11 -18.86 22.96
C ALA A 13 -5.59 -19.06 21.54
N LEU A 14 -5.44 -20.31 21.08
CA LEU A 14 -5.03 -20.62 19.70
C LEU A 14 -6.05 -20.11 18.67
N PHE A 15 -7.36 -20.35 18.91
CA PHE A 15 -8.41 -19.84 18.03
C PHE A 15 -8.48 -18.31 17.99
N ILE A 16 -8.25 -17.64 19.12
CA ILE A 16 -8.19 -16.17 19.19
C ILE A 16 -6.98 -15.65 18.40
N LEU A 17 -5.79 -16.25 18.59
CA LEU A 17 -4.58 -15.85 17.87
C LEU A 17 -4.72 -16.07 16.35
N LEU A 18 -5.35 -17.16 15.92
CA LEU A 18 -5.62 -17.45 14.51
C LEU A 18 -6.65 -16.49 13.91
N GLY A 19 -7.71 -16.17 14.65
CA GLY A 19 -8.73 -15.20 14.22
C GLY A 19 -8.16 -13.79 14.06
N VAL A 20 -7.39 -13.32 15.05
CA VAL A 20 -6.77 -11.99 15.05
C VAL A 20 -5.72 -11.85 13.94
N GLY A 21 -4.98 -12.91 13.61
CA GLY A 21 -4.02 -12.91 12.51
C GLY A 21 -4.63 -12.63 11.14
N SER A 22 -5.89 -13.02 10.91
CA SER A 22 -6.57 -12.80 9.62
C SER A 22 -7.03 -11.35 9.38
N VAL A 23 -7.22 -10.57 10.46
CA VAL A 23 -7.71 -9.18 10.39
C VAL A 23 -6.55 -8.17 10.47
N LEU A 24 -5.39 -8.54 11.03
CA LEU A 24 -4.26 -7.62 11.28
C LEU A 24 -3.23 -7.52 10.14
N SER A 25 -3.52 -8.05 8.94
CA SER A 25 -2.53 -8.13 7.87
C SER A 25 -2.52 -6.92 6.91
N GLU A 26 -3.04 -5.77 7.33
CA GLU A 26 -3.02 -4.55 6.53
C GLU A 26 -1.74 -3.75 6.79
N GLN A 27 -1.09 -3.30 5.72
CA GLN A 27 0.11 -2.47 5.75
C GLN A 27 -0.18 -1.19 4.97
N CYS A 28 0.41 -0.07 5.39
CA CYS A 28 0.16 1.23 4.78
C CYS A 28 1.45 1.97 4.51
N ILE A 29 1.43 2.80 3.47
CA ILE A 29 2.47 3.77 3.17
C ILE A 29 1.88 5.17 3.24
N ASP A 30 2.65 6.11 3.78
CA ASP A 30 2.31 7.54 3.81
C ASP A 30 3.41 8.33 3.09
N VAL A 31 3.03 9.06 2.06
CA VAL A 31 3.91 9.98 1.33
C VAL A 31 3.36 11.39 1.50
N ALA A 32 3.98 12.19 2.36
CA ALA A 32 3.57 13.59 2.61
C ALA A 32 2.07 13.75 2.96
N GLY A 33 1.56 12.90 3.85
CA GLY A 33 0.17 12.87 4.28
C GLY A 33 -0.79 12.27 3.23
N CYS A 34 -0.28 11.57 2.22
CA CYS A 34 -1.06 10.74 1.31
C CYS A 34 -0.89 9.27 1.66
N LYS A 35 -1.89 8.72 2.34
CA LYS A 35 -1.86 7.36 2.86
C LYS A 35 -2.62 6.40 1.95
N SER A 36 -2.01 5.25 1.65
CA SER A 36 -2.64 4.12 0.96
C SER A 36 -2.22 2.81 1.61
N CYS A 37 -3.08 1.79 1.57
CA CYS A 37 -2.90 0.54 2.30
C CYS A 37 -3.12 -0.68 1.41
N TRP A 38 -2.50 -1.80 1.78
CA TRP A 38 -2.63 -3.09 1.12
C TRP A 38 -2.69 -4.23 2.13
N LYS A 39 -3.27 -5.37 1.72
CA LYS A 39 -3.28 -6.60 2.51
C LYS A 39 -2.02 -7.42 2.20
N THR A 40 -1.42 -8.05 3.22
CA THR A 40 -0.26 -8.93 3.02
C THR A 40 -0.64 -10.36 2.60
N ALA A 41 -1.94 -10.65 2.50
CA ALA A 41 -2.48 -11.89 1.96
C ALA A 41 -3.37 -11.59 0.74
N PRO A 42 -3.48 -12.53 -0.22
CA PRO A 42 -4.39 -12.38 -1.35
C PRO A 42 -5.81 -12.05 -0.89
N ALA A 43 -6.46 -11.14 -1.59
CA ALA A 43 -7.78 -10.66 -1.20
C ALA A 43 -8.69 -10.44 -2.40
N VAL A 44 -9.96 -10.79 -2.23
CA VAL A 44 -10.99 -10.44 -3.20
C VAL A 44 -11.26 -8.94 -3.09
N VAL A 45 -11.07 -8.22 -4.19
CA VAL A 45 -11.25 -6.77 -4.27
C VAL A 45 -12.13 -6.42 -5.46
N GLN A 46 -12.82 -5.30 -5.38
CA GLN A 46 -13.52 -4.67 -6.50
C GLN A 46 -12.75 -3.43 -6.91
N SER A 47 -12.31 -3.37 -8.17
CA SER A 47 -11.45 -2.29 -8.66
C SER A 47 -11.48 -2.21 -10.19
N GLU A 48 -11.25 -1.01 -10.74
CA GLU A 48 -10.97 -0.83 -12.17
C GLU A 48 -9.76 -1.64 -12.64
N LEU A 49 -8.83 -1.95 -11.73
CA LEU A 49 -7.65 -2.76 -12.00
C LEU A 49 -7.96 -4.25 -12.19
N CYS A 50 -9.18 -4.70 -11.85
CA CYS A 50 -9.70 -6.03 -12.19
C CYS A 50 -10.29 -6.09 -13.62
N GLY A 51 -10.33 -4.97 -14.36
CA GLY A 51 -11.07 -4.83 -15.62
C GLY A 51 -12.55 -4.50 -15.38
N GLU A 52 -13.04 -3.43 -16.02
CA GLU A 52 -14.45 -2.97 -15.99
C GLU A 52 -15.09 -2.89 -14.58
N ASN A 53 -14.30 -2.51 -13.57
CA ASN A 53 -14.73 -2.41 -12.17
C ASN A 53 -15.32 -3.73 -11.61
N SER A 54 -14.80 -4.85 -12.08
CA SER A 54 -15.17 -6.19 -11.66
C SER A 54 -14.50 -6.60 -10.34
N THR A 55 -14.85 -7.80 -9.87
CA THR A 55 -14.28 -8.41 -8.67
C THR A 55 -13.23 -9.44 -9.07
N CYS A 56 -12.03 -9.37 -8.48
CA CYS A 56 -10.95 -10.31 -8.75
C CYS A 56 -10.09 -10.57 -7.50
N LEU A 57 -9.22 -11.58 -7.56
CA LEU A 57 -8.30 -11.92 -6.48
C LEU A 57 -6.99 -11.16 -6.64
N ALA A 58 -6.80 -10.07 -5.88
CA ALA A 58 -5.58 -9.29 -5.94
C ALA A 58 -4.46 -9.94 -5.09
N GLN A 59 -3.27 -10.03 -5.67
CA GLN A 59 -2.08 -10.52 -4.97
C GLN A 59 -1.42 -9.41 -4.12
N PRO A 60 -0.80 -9.74 -2.97
CA PRO A 60 -0.19 -8.75 -2.07
C PRO A 60 0.79 -7.78 -2.72
N GLN A 61 1.66 -8.29 -3.61
CA GLN A 61 2.68 -7.48 -4.28
C GLN A 61 2.07 -6.43 -5.23
N ASP A 62 0.96 -6.75 -5.90
CA ASP A 62 0.31 -5.84 -6.83
C ASP A 62 -0.48 -4.78 -6.06
N MET A 63 -1.14 -5.18 -4.97
CA MET A 63 -1.77 -4.23 -4.05
C MET A 63 -0.73 -3.28 -3.44
N GLN A 64 0.44 -3.78 -3.02
CA GLN A 64 1.53 -2.96 -2.50
C GLN A 64 2.04 -1.95 -3.54
N ASN A 65 2.33 -2.42 -4.77
CA ASN A 65 2.74 -1.56 -5.88
C ASN A 65 1.74 -0.43 -6.08
N ASN A 66 0.46 -0.77 -6.18
CA ASN A 66 -0.61 0.19 -6.45
C ASN A 66 -0.80 1.17 -5.30
N ALA A 67 -0.69 0.71 -4.05
CA ALA A 67 -0.72 1.58 -2.89
C ALA A 67 0.42 2.61 -2.90
N ILE A 68 1.65 2.19 -3.23
CA ILE A 68 2.80 3.09 -3.37
C ILE A 68 2.54 4.12 -4.48
N VAL A 69 2.11 3.67 -5.66
CA VAL A 69 1.78 4.55 -6.80
C VAL A 69 0.68 5.55 -6.42
N ASP A 70 -0.38 5.11 -5.76
CA ASP A 70 -1.49 5.98 -5.34
C ASP A 70 -1.05 7.06 -4.35
N SER A 71 -0.25 6.68 -3.34
CA SER A 71 0.29 7.63 -2.39
C SER A 71 1.20 8.67 -3.05
N ILE A 72 2.06 8.26 -4.00
CA ILE A 72 2.95 9.18 -4.71
C ILE A 72 2.18 10.10 -5.64
N VAL A 73 1.21 9.59 -6.42
CA VAL A 73 0.39 10.41 -7.31
C VAL A 73 -0.42 11.45 -6.52
N CYS A 74 -0.97 11.06 -5.36
CA CYS A 74 -1.61 12.00 -4.44
C CYS A 74 -0.62 13.06 -3.93
N ALA A 75 0.58 12.66 -3.50
CA ALA A 75 1.59 13.59 -3.00
C ALA A 75 2.05 14.56 -4.09
N CYS A 76 2.19 14.08 -5.33
CA CYS A 76 2.48 14.90 -6.50
C CYS A 76 1.39 15.94 -6.76
N SER A 77 0.12 15.60 -6.59
CA SER A 77 -0.99 16.56 -6.72
C SER A 77 -0.85 17.71 -5.69
N LYS A 78 -0.49 17.38 -4.44
CA LYS A 78 -0.22 18.39 -3.40
C LYS A 78 1.05 19.22 -3.68
N ALA A 79 2.12 18.59 -4.16
CA ALA A 79 3.34 19.29 -4.53
C ALA A 79 3.05 20.30 -5.67
N LYS A 80 2.32 19.89 -6.71
CA LYS A 80 1.89 20.77 -7.80
C LYS A 80 1.04 21.94 -7.34
N SER A 81 0.09 21.71 -6.42
CA SER A 81 -0.79 22.79 -5.95
C SER A 81 -0.07 23.85 -5.11
N THR A 82 1.14 23.54 -4.64
CA THR A 82 2.02 24.45 -3.89
C THR A 82 3.22 24.92 -4.73
N ASP A 83 3.18 24.73 -6.06
CA ASP A 83 4.28 25.02 -6.98
C ASP A 83 5.62 24.45 -6.51
N TYR A 84 5.57 23.24 -5.93
CA TYR A 84 6.72 22.52 -5.41
C TYR A 84 7.51 23.28 -4.32
N SER A 85 6.88 24.22 -3.60
CA SER A 85 7.56 25.03 -2.58
C SER A 85 7.92 24.27 -1.30
N ASP A 86 7.26 23.15 -1.01
CA ASP A 86 7.53 22.33 0.17
C ASP A 86 8.70 21.35 -0.08
N ALA A 87 9.87 21.70 0.45
CA ALA A 87 11.08 20.90 0.33
C ALA A 87 10.99 19.53 1.04
N GLU A 88 10.24 19.42 2.15
CA GLU A 88 10.10 18.16 2.88
C GLU A 88 9.26 17.17 2.08
N MET A 89 8.11 17.63 1.57
CA MET A 89 7.24 16.83 0.69
C MET A 89 8.00 16.39 -0.56
N ASN A 90 8.73 17.30 -1.21
CA ASN A 90 9.50 16.98 -2.40
C ASN A 90 10.58 15.92 -2.11
N GLY A 91 11.30 16.08 -1.00
CA GLY A 91 12.30 15.10 -0.55
C GLY A 91 11.70 13.71 -0.35
N LYS A 92 10.56 13.61 0.36
CA LYS A 92 9.87 12.32 0.58
C LYS A 92 9.44 11.65 -0.72
N ILE A 93 8.89 12.41 -1.67
CA ILE A 93 8.51 11.87 -2.99
C ILE A 93 9.75 11.32 -3.70
N LYS A 94 10.83 12.12 -3.77
CA LYS A 94 12.08 11.73 -4.41
C LYS A 94 12.67 10.47 -3.78
N ASP A 95 12.76 10.41 -2.46
CA ASP A 95 13.36 9.30 -1.73
C ASP A 95 12.62 7.98 -1.98
N ILE A 96 11.29 8.01 -1.95
CA ILE A 96 10.48 6.80 -2.15
C ILE A 96 10.58 6.34 -3.60
N VAL A 97 10.49 7.25 -4.56
CA VAL A 97 10.64 6.90 -5.98
C VAL A 97 12.06 6.38 -6.28
N GLY A 98 13.09 7.00 -5.71
CA GLY A 98 14.47 6.55 -5.85
C GLY A 98 14.72 5.16 -5.25
N GLN A 99 14.12 4.85 -4.10
CA GLN A 99 14.18 3.50 -3.52
C GLN A 99 13.45 2.47 -4.40
N TYR A 100 12.31 2.86 -4.97
CA TYR A 100 11.44 1.97 -5.74
C TYR A 100 11.97 1.69 -7.15
N THR A 101 12.45 2.73 -7.84
CA THR A 101 12.85 2.69 -9.26
C THR A 101 14.36 2.65 -9.47
N ARG A 102 15.15 3.00 -8.44
CA ARG A 102 16.61 3.23 -8.52
C ARG A 102 17.04 4.40 -9.41
N TYR A 103 16.11 5.23 -9.86
CA TYR A 103 16.43 6.45 -10.60
C TYR A 103 16.65 7.63 -9.67
N ASP A 104 17.64 8.48 -9.99
CA ASP A 104 17.83 9.79 -9.37
C ASP A 104 17.17 10.84 -10.27
N ILE A 105 15.90 11.11 -10.01
CA ILE A 105 15.06 12.05 -10.76
C ILE A 105 14.45 13.07 -9.81
N THR A 106 14.15 14.25 -10.32
CA THR A 106 13.56 15.31 -9.51
C THR A 106 12.07 15.05 -9.26
N THR A 107 11.54 15.57 -8.15
CA THR A 107 10.11 15.50 -7.85
C THR A 107 9.26 16.10 -8.97
N GLN A 108 9.71 17.20 -9.57
CA GLN A 108 9.01 17.83 -10.67
C GLN A 108 8.92 16.89 -11.89
N GLU A 109 10.01 16.24 -12.29
CA GLU A 109 9.99 15.27 -13.38
C GLU A 109 9.08 14.07 -13.08
N ILE A 110 9.14 13.53 -11.86
CA ILE A 110 8.25 12.45 -11.39
C ILE A 110 6.79 12.86 -11.54
N CYS A 111 6.44 14.05 -11.04
CA CYS A 111 5.07 14.50 -10.93
C CYS A 111 4.49 15.00 -12.25
N GLU A 112 5.30 15.56 -13.15
CA GLU A 112 4.85 15.95 -14.50
C GLU A 112 4.70 14.77 -15.44
N GLN A 113 5.44 13.67 -15.22
CA GLN A 113 5.40 12.48 -16.09
C GLN A 113 5.25 11.19 -15.27
N PRO A 114 4.19 11.05 -14.45
CA PRO A 114 4.07 9.92 -13.54
C PRO A 114 4.01 8.58 -14.27
N GLY A 115 3.42 8.54 -15.48
CA GLY A 115 3.30 7.31 -16.29
C GLY A 115 4.62 6.68 -16.73
N LEU A 116 5.74 7.40 -16.67
CA LEU A 116 7.06 6.84 -16.99
C LEU A 116 7.68 6.04 -15.83
N PHE A 117 7.28 6.36 -14.59
CA PHE A 117 7.91 5.83 -13.38
C PHE A 117 6.94 5.08 -12.48
N LEU A 118 5.65 5.41 -12.54
CA LEU A 118 4.60 5.01 -11.61
C LEU A 118 3.49 4.31 -12.38
N ILE A 119 3.66 3.01 -12.61
CA ILE A 119 2.71 2.18 -13.35
C ILE A 119 1.94 1.32 -12.35
N LYS A 120 0.60 1.46 -12.36
CA LYS A 120 -0.26 0.54 -11.64
C LYS A 120 -0.26 -0.83 -12.32
N ARG A 121 -0.31 -1.88 -11.52
CA ARG A 121 -0.45 -3.26 -11.99
C ARG A 121 -1.92 -3.65 -11.96
N SER A 122 -2.36 -4.29 -13.03
CA SER A 122 -3.67 -4.97 -13.06
C SER A 122 -3.71 -6.05 -11.99
N TYR A 123 -4.88 -6.27 -11.42
CA TYR A 123 -5.16 -7.44 -10.62
C TYR A 123 -5.67 -8.55 -11.55
N THR A 124 -5.03 -9.71 -11.53
CA THR A 124 -5.38 -10.89 -12.35
C THR A 124 -5.75 -12.06 -11.47
#